data_AF-A0A8T4KAN2-F1
#
_entry.id   AF-A0A8T4KAN2-F1
#
_cell.length_a   1.000
_cell.length_b   1.000
_cell.length_c   1.000
_cell.angle_alpha   90.00
_cell.angle_beta   90.00
_cell.angle_gamma   90.00
#
_symmetry.space_group_name_H-M   'P 1'
#
loop_
_entity.id
_entity.type
_entity.pdbx_description
1 polymer ?
#
loop_
_entity_poly.entity_id
_entity_poly.type
_entity_poly.pdbx_seq_one_letter_code
_entity_poly.pdbx_strand_id
1 'polypeptide(L)'
;MAKKSIPSPSEVSKLVKKVMISRRAVETLRELCEIILSELKRENREYVITTKRLKSIVRNIRNITIKAKTKRSAKIMLREKCPICDEFIFDTFATNLAGKKIRLGYKCKKCGFKTTSRAIMPMKYTFIWKSK
;
A
#
# COMPACT_ATOMS: atom_id res chain seq x y z
N MET A 1 32.90 -5.28 -9.28
CA MET A 1 31.44 -5.07 -9.25
C MET A 1 31.08 -4.46 -7.89
N ALA A 2 30.49 -3.27 -7.85
CA ALA A 2 30.09 -2.64 -6.59
C ALA A 2 29.13 -3.55 -5.81
N LYS A 3 29.42 -3.81 -4.54
CA LYS A 3 28.70 -4.77 -3.70
C LYS A 3 27.43 -4.09 -3.20
N LYS A 4 26.36 -4.18 -4.00
CA LYS A 4 25.03 -3.65 -3.64
C LYS A 4 24.61 -4.21 -2.28
N SER A 5 24.40 -3.31 -1.32
CA SER A 5 23.98 -3.68 0.03
C SER A 5 22.47 -3.53 0.17
N ILE A 6 21.85 -4.46 0.90
CA ILE A 6 20.41 -4.43 1.16
C ILE A 6 20.22 -3.96 2.60
N PRO A 7 19.53 -2.83 2.85
CA PRO A 7 19.34 -2.32 4.20
C PRO A 7 18.43 -3.24 5.02
N SER A 8 18.66 -3.25 6.32
CA SER A 8 17.86 -4.05 7.26
C SER A 8 16.42 -3.52 7.34
N PRO A 9 15.40 -4.37 7.55
CA PRO A 9 14.01 -3.93 7.65
C PRO A 9 13.78 -2.90 8.78
N SER A 10 14.51 -3.06 9.89
CA SER A 10 14.43 -2.19 11.06
C SER A 10 14.91 -0.78 10.77
N GLU A 11 16.03 -0.64 10.08
CA GLU A 11 16.62 0.64 9.68
C GLU A 11 15.69 1.41 8.74
N VAL A 12 15.18 0.74 7.69
CA VAL A 12 14.20 1.32 6.77
C VAL A 12 12.94 1.75 7.53
N SER A 13 12.47 0.96 8.49
CA SER A 13 11.26 1.30 9.25
C SER A 13 11.43 2.57 10.11
N LYS A 14 12.62 2.78 10.71
CA LYS A 14 12.95 3.98 11.48
C LYS A 14 12.99 5.20 10.57
N LEU A 15 13.64 5.08 9.41
CA LEU A 15 13.74 6.15 8.42
C LEU A 15 12.36 6.54 7.88
N VAL A 16 11.53 5.55 7.54
CA VAL A 16 10.15 5.78 7.07
C VAL A 16 9.33 6.54 8.13
N LYS A 17 9.44 6.16 9.41
CA LYS A 17 8.75 6.90 10.48
C LYS A 17 9.21 8.36 10.54
N LYS A 18 10.53 8.60 10.50
CA LYS A 18 11.10 9.96 10.51
C LYS A 18 10.55 10.81 9.36
N VAL A 19 10.61 10.30 8.12
CA VAL A 19 10.10 11.00 6.93
C VAL A 19 8.59 11.26 7.02
N MET A 20 7.82 10.29 7.49
CA MET A 20 6.36 10.42 7.60
C MET A 20 5.93 11.40 8.69
N ILE A 21 6.66 11.48 9.80
CA ILE A 21 6.40 12.47 10.86
C ILE A 21 6.57 13.89 10.31
N SER A 22 7.65 14.13 9.55
CA SER A 22 7.93 15.46 8.98
C SER A 22 6.96 15.84 7.87
N ARG A 23 6.72 14.95 6.90
CA ARG A 23 5.88 15.27 5.72
C ARG A 23 4.38 15.10 5.95
N ARG A 24 3.97 14.35 6.98
CA ARG A 24 2.59 13.91 7.31
C ARG A 24 1.89 13.06 6.25
N ALA A 25 2.09 13.33 4.95
CA ALA A 25 1.57 12.55 3.85
C ALA A 25 2.57 12.47 2.69
N VAL A 26 2.56 11.34 1.97
CA VAL A 26 3.30 11.16 0.71
C VAL A 26 2.34 10.56 -0.31
N GLU A 27 2.35 11.13 -1.49
CA GLU A 27 1.30 10.92 -2.47
C GLU A 27 1.48 9.64 -3.28
N THR A 28 2.73 9.24 -3.57
CA THR A 28 3.03 8.04 -4.36
C THR A 28 4.05 7.12 -3.68
N LEU A 29 4.01 5.83 -4.04
CA LEU A 29 5.02 4.87 -3.59
C LEU A 29 6.41 5.13 -4.20
N ARG A 30 6.47 5.72 -5.41
CA ARG A 30 7.74 6.07 -6.07
C ARG A 30 8.42 7.21 -5.33
N GLU A 31 7.69 8.29 -5.07
CA GLU A 31 8.17 9.44 -4.29
C GLU A 31 8.67 9.01 -2.92
N LEU A 32 7.91 8.17 -2.20
CA LEU A 32 8.36 7.63 -0.91
C LEU A 32 9.66 6.83 -1.07
N CYS A 33 9.78 6.05 -2.13
CA CYS A 33 10.98 5.26 -2.40
C CYS A 33 12.20 6.14 -2.70
N GLU A 34 12.03 7.20 -3.47
CA GLU A 34 13.09 8.15 -3.81
C GLU A 34 13.61 8.86 -2.58
N ILE A 35 12.72 9.35 -1.70
CA ILE A 35 13.09 10.03 -0.45
C ILE A 35 13.85 9.10 0.49
N ILE A 36 13.36 7.87 0.64
CA ILE A 36 14.00 6.88 1.52
C ILE A 36 15.36 6.46 0.96
N LEU A 37 15.46 6.25 -0.36
CA LEU A 37 16.70 5.88 -1.01
C LEU A 37 17.72 7.03 -0.97
N SER A 38 17.28 8.29 -1.13
CA SER A 38 18.17 9.45 -0.99
C SER A 38 18.76 9.56 0.41
N GLU A 39 17.95 9.32 1.45
CA GLU A 39 18.42 9.34 2.83
C GLU A 39 19.35 8.16 3.15
N LEU A 40 19.01 6.93 2.74
CA LEU A 40 19.87 5.75 2.93
C LEU A 40 21.24 5.91 2.23
N LYS A 41 21.25 6.52 1.03
CA LYS A 41 22.49 6.76 0.29
C LYS A 41 23.44 7.75 0.95
N ARG A 42 22.97 8.56 1.91
CA ARG A 42 23.82 9.44 2.73
C ARG A 42 24.67 8.62 3.70
N GLU A 43 24.14 7.49 4.18
CA GLU A 43 24.86 6.56 5.05
C GLU A 43 25.72 5.58 4.24
N ASN A 44 25.16 4.96 3.19
CA ASN A 44 25.91 4.08 2.30
C ASN A 44 25.40 4.18 0.85
N ARG A 45 26.30 4.61 -0.04
CA ARG A 45 26.01 4.81 -1.48
C ARG A 45 25.59 3.53 -2.20
N GLU A 46 25.92 2.35 -1.66
CA GLU A 46 25.60 1.06 -2.26
C GLU A 46 24.21 0.53 -1.87
N TYR A 47 23.46 1.24 -1.02
CA TYR A 47 22.12 0.81 -0.64
C TYR A 47 21.14 0.85 -1.81
N VAL A 48 20.39 -0.24 -1.97
CA VAL A 48 19.32 -0.38 -2.95
C VAL A 48 18.04 -0.88 -2.29
N ILE A 49 16.92 -0.23 -2.61
CA ILE A 49 15.59 -0.66 -2.17
C ILE A 49 14.62 -0.60 -3.35
N THR A 50 13.76 -1.62 -3.45
CA THR A 50 12.69 -1.65 -4.46
C THR A 50 11.38 -1.16 -3.87
N THR A 51 10.51 -0.60 -4.72
CA THR A 51 9.16 -0.15 -4.33
C THR A 51 8.34 -1.28 -3.69
N LYS A 52 8.49 -2.53 -4.19
CA LYS A 52 7.83 -3.71 -3.63
C LYS A 52 8.29 -4.01 -2.20
N ARG A 53 9.60 -3.99 -1.94
CA ARG A 53 10.17 -4.20 -0.60
C ARG A 53 9.74 -3.09 0.36
N LEU A 54 9.80 -1.83 -0.08
CA LEU A 54 9.38 -0.69 0.72
C LEU A 54 7.89 -0.78 1.08
N LYS A 55 7.02 -1.10 0.11
CA LYS A 55 5.59 -1.30 0.33
C LYS A 55 5.31 -2.37 1.40
N SER A 56 6.05 -3.48 1.35
CA SER A 56 5.94 -4.55 2.35
C SER A 56 6.35 -4.08 3.75
N ILE A 57 7.42 -3.29 3.87
CA ILE A 57 7.90 -2.76 5.15
C ILE A 57 6.90 -1.74 5.70
N VAL A 58 6.47 -0.77 4.88
CA VAL A 58 5.53 0.29 5.26
C VAL A 58 4.20 -0.29 5.73
N ARG A 59 3.74 -1.37 5.11
CA ARG A 59 2.51 -2.07 5.51
C ARG A 59 2.54 -2.55 6.97
N ASN A 60 3.70 -2.94 7.49
CA ASN A 60 3.83 -3.44 8.86
C ASN A 60 3.90 -2.32 9.90
N ILE A 61 3.96 -1.05 9.47
CA ILE A 61 4.01 0.10 10.38
C ILE A 61 2.59 0.54 10.75
N ARG A 62 2.20 0.31 12.01
CA ARG A 62 0.85 0.58 12.52
C ARG A 62 0.42 2.06 12.43
N ASN A 63 1.39 2.99 12.47
CA ASN A 63 1.15 4.43 12.42
C ASN A 63 0.92 4.98 11.01
N ILE A 64 1.05 4.17 9.96
CA ILE A 64 0.87 4.61 8.57
C ILE A 64 -0.43 4.03 8.01
N THR A 65 -1.23 4.91 7.42
CA THR A 65 -2.44 4.52 6.68
C THR A 65 -2.14 4.59 5.19
N ILE A 66 -2.36 3.46 4.51
CA ILE A 66 -2.23 3.38 3.06
C ILE A 66 -3.61 3.54 2.45
N LYS A 67 -3.83 4.63 1.73
CA LYS A 67 -5.04 4.84 0.92
C LYS A 67 -4.71 4.53 -0.53
N ALA A 68 -5.52 3.70 -1.18
CA ALA A 68 -5.41 3.50 -2.62
C ALA A 68 -6.47 4.36 -3.31
N LYS A 69 -6.02 5.28 -4.19
CA LYS A 69 -6.90 5.92 -5.17
C LYS A 69 -7.17 4.91 -6.28
N THR A 70 -8.43 4.74 -6.60
CA THR A 70 -8.87 3.71 -7.53
C THR A 70 -9.67 4.31 -8.69
N LYS A 71 -9.62 3.66 -9.85
CA LYS A 71 -10.37 4.02 -11.06
C LYS A 71 -11.42 2.97 -11.37
N ARG A 72 -12.57 3.45 -11.87
CA ARG A 72 -13.61 2.60 -12.44
C ARG A 72 -13.09 1.97 -13.74
N SER A 73 -13.14 0.65 -13.82
CA SER A 73 -12.86 -0.12 -15.03
C SER A 73 -14.13 -0.84 -15.47
N ALA A 74 -14.24 -1.15 -16.76
CA ALA A 74 -15.33 -1.93 -17.31
C ALA A 74 -15.21 -3.43 -16.94
N LYS A 75 -13.99 -3.93 -16.70
CA LYS A 75 -13.72 -5.35 -16.45
C LYS A 75 -13.46 -5.60 -14.97
N ILE A 76 -14.35 -6.36 -14.30
CA ILE A 76 -14.18 -6.79 -12.90
C ILE A 76 -12.93 -7.65 -12.80
N MET A 77 -11.84 -7.04 -12.34
CA MET A 77 -10.61 -7.74 -12.00
C MET A 77 -10.86 -8.50 -10.71
N LEU A 78 -11.25 -9.77 -10.84
CA LEU A 78 -11.25 -10.75 -9.75
C LEU A 78 -9.80 -10.93 -9.30
N ARG A 79 -9.43 -10.27 -8.21
CA ARG A 79 -8.18 -10.56 -7.53
C ARG A 79 -8.50 -11.42 -6.32
N GLU A 80 -7.72 -12.45 -6.08
CA GLU A 80 -7.81 -13.23 -4.84
C GLU A 80 -7.12 -12.50 -3.68
N LYS A 81 -6.20 -11.59 -4.01
CA LYS A 81 -5.35 -10.86 -3.07
C LYS A 81 -5.61 -9.36 -3.09
N CYS A 82 -5.52 -8.75 -1.91
CA CYS A 82 -5.72 -7.34 -1.70
C CYS A 82 -4.62 -6.54 -2.43
N PRO A 83 -4.92 -5.43 -3.11
CA PRO A 83 -3.87 -4.64 -3.74
C PRO A 83 -2.99 -3.87 -2.73
N ILE A 84 -3.34 -3.77 -1.45
CA ILE A 84 -2.63 -2.91 -0.48
C ILE A 84 -1.39 -3.55 0.18
N CYS A 85 -1.35 -4.76 0.73
CA CYS A 85 -2.38 -5.66 1.12
C CYS A 85 -1.85 -7.08 0.90
N ASP A 86 -1.91 -7.61 -0.29
CA ASP A 86 -1.57 -9.00 -0.66
C ASP A 86 -2.22 -10.11 0.19
N GLU A 87 -3.08 -9.77 1.16
CA GLU A 87 -3.90 -10.68 1.97
C GLU A 87 -5.15 -11.11 1.20
N PHE A 88 -5.72 -12.26 1.56
CA PHE A 88 -6.99 -12.71 1.01
C PHE A 88 -8.11 -11.68 1.21
N ILE A 89 -8.89 -11.50 0.15
CA ILE A 89 -10.06 -10.62 0.16
C ILE A 89 -11.34 -11.46 0.17
N PHE A 90 -12.35 -10.93 0.85
CA PHE A 90 -13.63 -11.59 1.03
C PHE A 90 -14.70 -10.85 0.26
N ASP A 91 -15.57 -11.60 -0.41
CA ASP A 91 -16.67 -11.02 -1.15
C ASP A 91 -17.77 -10.52 -0.23
N THR A 92 -18.35 -9.39 -0.62
CA THR A 92 -19.49 -8.79 0.06
C THR A 92 -20.70 -8.96 -0.84
N PHE A 93 -21.79 -9.49 -0.27
CA PHE A 93 -23.04 -9.73 -0.98
C PHE A 93 -24.15 -8.89 -0.36
N ALA A 94 -25.14 -8.52 -1.18
CA ALA A 94 -26.43 -8.02 -0.73
C ALA A 94 -27.55 -8.75 -1.46
N THR A 95 -28.74 -8.69 -0.88
CA THR A 95 -29.95 -9.20 -1.51
C THR A 95 -30.64 -8.05 -2.22
N ASN A 96 -30.98 -8.21 -3.50
CA ASN A 96 -31.76 -7.21 -4.22
C ASN A 96 -33.26 -7.31 -3.86
N LEU A 97 -34.06 -6.38 -4.36
CA LEU A 97 -35.52 -6.36 -4.14
C LEU A 97 -36.23 -7.65 -4.61
N ALA A 98 -35.63 -8.39 -5.54
CA ALA A 98 -36.14 -9.66 -6.06
C ALA A 98 -35.60 -10.89 -5.28
N GLY A 99 -35.02 -10.71 -4.10
CA GLY A 99 -34.48 -11.81 -3.28
C GLY A 99 -33.19 -12.46 -3.81
N LYS A 100 -32.61 -11.97 -4.91
CA LYS A 100 -31.39 -12.52 -5.50
C LYS A 100 -30.14 -11.94 -4.81
N LYS A 101 -29.19 -12.80 -4.47
CA LYS A 101 -27.87 -12.40 -3.96
C LYS A 101 -27.03 -11.79 -5.07
N ILE A 102 -26.68 -10.52 -4.92
CA ILE A 102 -25.77 -9.79 -5.81
C ILE A 102 -24.45 -9.50 -5.10
N ARG A 103 -23.33 -9.66 -5.81
CA ARG A 103 -22.01 -9.30 -5.28
C ARG A 103 -21.82 -7.80 -5.33
N LEU A 104 -21.61 -7.19 -4.17
CA LEU A 104 -21.36 -5.75 -4.01
C LEU A 104 -19.88 -5.38 -4.14
N GLY A 105 -18.96 -6.32 -4.13
CA GLY A 105 -17.53 -6.05 -4.17
C GLY A 105 -16.77 -6.94 -3.21
N TYR A 106 -15.62 -6.46 -2.71
CA TYR A 106 -14.78 -7.20 -1.79
C TYR A 106 -14.20 -6.32 -0.68
N LYS A 107 -13.90 -6.94 0.46
CA LYS A 107 -13.29 -6.31 1.64
C LYS A 107 -12.07 -7.09 2.10
N CYS A 108 -11.00 -6.38 2.42
CA CYS A 108 -9.86 -6.93 3.13
C CYS A 108 -10.04 -6.75 4.65
N LYS A 109 -10.00 -7.85 5.40
CA LYS A 109 -10.10 -7.83 6.87
C LYS A 109 -8.89 -7.19 7.55
N LYS A 110 -7.70 -7.25 6.93
CA LYS A 110 -6.44 -6.79 7.53
C LYS A 110 -6.18 -5.29 7.38
N CYS A 111 -6.33 -4.74 6.18
CA CYS A 111 -6.09 -3.30 5.94
C CYS A 111 -7.37 -2.46 5.85
N GLY A 112 -8.55 -3.10 5.87
CA GLY A 112 -9.82 -2.41 5.74
C GLY A 112 -10.14 -1.89 4.33
N PHE A 113 -9.33 -2.23 3.32
CA PHE A 113 -9.61 -1.88 1.92
C PHE A 113 -10.95 -2.49 1.50
N LYS A 114 -11.82 -1.67 0.89
CA LYS A 114 -13.14 -2.07 0.40
C LYS A 114 -13.30 -1.59 -1.04
N THR A 115 -14.00 -2.38 -1.82
CA THR A 115 -14.43 -2.01 -3.18
C THR A 115 -15.93 -2.13 -3.31
N THR A 116 -16.48 -1.38 -4.26
CA THR A 116 -17.88 -1.41 -4.67
C THR A 116 -18.05 -2.37 -5.85
N SER A 117 -19.29 -2.57 -6.31
CA SER A 117 -19.71 -3.59 -7.28
C SER A 117 -19.12 -3.40 -8.67
N ARG A 118 -18.50 -2.23 -8.92
CA ARG A 118 -17.80 -1.90 -10.16
C ARG A 118 -16.34 -2.34 -10.06
N ALA A 119 -15.74 -2.66 -11.20
CA ALA A 119 -14.33 -2.98 -11.22
C ALA A 119 -13.50 -1.76 -10.80
N ILE A 120 -12.70 -1.93 -9.77
CA ILE A 120 -11.91 -0.86 -9.16
C ILE A 120 -10.45 -1.23 -9.29
N MET A 121 -9.72 -0.53 -10.17
CA MET A 121 -8.28 -0.72 -10.36
C MET A 121 -7.51 0.31 -9.52
N PRO A 122 -6.59 -0.11 -8.64
CA PRO A 122 -5.75 0.84 -7.90
C PRO A 122 -4.80 1.56 -8.86
N MET A 123 -4.80 2.89 -8.81
CA MET A 123 -3.91 3.74 -9.60
C MET A 123 -2.74 4.27 -8.76
N LYS A 124 -3.04 4.83 -7.59
CA LYS A 124 -2.07 5.57 -6.76
C LYS A 124 -2.21 5.13 -5.31
N TYR A 125 -1.09 4.90 -4.64
CA TYR A 125 -1.04 4.63 -3.20
C TYR A 125 -0.52 5.87 -2.48
N THR A 126 -1.36 6.41 -1.60
CA THR A 126 -1.06 7.55 -0.74
C THR A 126 -0.83 7.06 0.67
N PHE A 127 0.24 7.53 1.29
CA PHE A 127 0.68 7.18 2.63
C PHE A 127 0.41 8.36 3.55
N ILE A 128 -0.30 8.12 4.65
CA ILE A 128 -0.67 9.17 5.62
C ILE A 128 -0.22 8.73 7.00
N TRP A 129 0.53 9.60 7.68
CA TRP A 129 0.87 9.42 9.08
C TRP A 129 -0.36 9.66 9.96
N LYS A 130 -0.69 8.69 10.80
CA LYS A 130 -1.66 8.88 11.88
C LYS A 130 -0.93 9.62 13.00
N SER A 131 -1.16 10.93 13.11
CA SER A 131 -0.91 11.60 14.38
C SER A 131 -1.83 10.96 15.40
N LYS A 132 -1.24 10.42 16.46
CA LYS A 132 -2.00 10.00 17.63
C LYS A 132 -2.45 11.25 18.39
#